data_AF-A0A523DRH2-F1
#
_entry.id   AF-A0A523DRH2-F1
#
_cell.length_a   1.000
_cell.length_b   1.000
_cell.length_c   1.000
_cell.angle_alpha   90.00
_cell.angle_beta   90.00
_cell.angle_gamma   90.00
#
_symmetry.space_group_name_H-M   'P 1'
#
loop_
_entity.id
_entity.type
_entity.pdbx_description
1 polymer ?
#
loop_
_entity_poly.entity_id
_entity_poly.type
_entity_poly.pdbx_seq_one_letter_code
_entity_poly.pdbx_strand_id
1 'polypeptide(L)'
;MRYQFLIDTYETEIQKVLSTWAMFDDEDLPKRPHPTDARGRSVLEHMVHQSMSENLWFKTMLGIDVTEGPVPSEETRLGFLRSYAAHASKRLTALRGKPEAWWEEVVDFFEVKRSRAWILTRRIAHTSHHRGQQTALVRMLGHDLHSTYGPTADTGGLMQNKAPVIYAYPDVATLLDEEAADRRKSTLPGPGEKPATERP
;
A
#
# COMPACT_ATOMS: atom_id res chain seq x y z
N MET A 1 6.87 18.86 -14.49
CA MET A 1 5.44 19.08 -14.76
C MET A 1 4.73 19.34 -13.43
N ARG A 2 3.68 20.18 -13.41
CA ARG A 2 3.00 20.65 -12.19
C ARG A 2 2.52 19.52 -11.25
N TYR A 3 2.09 18.39 -11.82
CA TYR A 3 1.51 17.26 -11.08
C TYR A 3 2.45 16.06 -10.90
N GLN A 4 3.74 16.21 -11.23
CA GLN A 4 4.72 15.12 -11.10
C GLN A 4 4.74 14.53 -9.69
N PHE A 5 4.61 15.36 -8.66
CA PHE A 5 4.61 14.91 -7.27
C PHE A 5 3.49 13.88 -6.96
N LEU A 6 2.34 13.95 -7.64
CA LEU A 6 1.26 12.96 -7.46
C LEU A 6 1.63 11.61 -8.06
N ILE A 7 2.37 11.62 -9.18
CA ILE A 7 2.87 10.42 -9.84
C ILE A 7 3.93 9.77 -8.94
N ASP A 8 4.90 10.56 -8.46
CA ASP A 8 5.96 10.08 -7.57
C ASP A 8 5.37 9.55 -6.27
N THR A 9 4.37 10.25 -5.71
CA THR A 9 3.67 9.80 -4.50
C THR A 9 2.94 8.47 -4.75
N TYR A 10 2.22 8.34 -5.86
CA TYR A 10 1.53 7.10 -6.22
C TYR A 10 2.52 5.95 -6.43
N GLU A 11 3.64 6.19 -7.12
CA GLU A 11 4.72 5.19 -7.29
C GLU A 11 5.23 4.67 -5.96
N THR A 12 5.56 5.56 -5.01
CA THR A 12 5.99 5.09 -3.68
C THR A 12 4.85 4.39 -2.93
N GLU A 13 3.60 4.80 -3.10
CA GLU A 13 2.46 4.15 -2.42
C GLU A 13 2.24 2.71 -2.91
N ILE A 14 2.53 2.39 -4.18
CA ILE A 14 2.53 1.02 -4.70
C ILE A 14 3.53 0.16 -3.91
N GLN A 15 4.78 0.63 -3.77
CA GLN A 15 5.81 -0.08 -3.02
C GLN A 15 5.41 -0.28 -1.56
N LYS A 16 4.78 0.71 -0.93
CA LYS A 16 4.34 0.64 0.47
C LYS A 16 3.19 -0.34 0.68
N VAL A 17 2.24 -0.43 -0.25
CA VAL A 17 1.17 -1.44 -0.22
C VAL A 17 1.77 -2.84 -0.33
N LEU A 18 2.59 -3.08 -1.36
CA LEU A 18 3.21 -4.39 -1.58
C LEU A 18 4.11 -4.79 -0.41
N SER A 19 4.91 -3.87 0.13
CA SER A 19 5.74 -4.11 1.31
C SER A 19 4.90 -4.46 2.54
N THR A 20 3.72 -3.85 2.70
CA THR A 20 2.80 -4.20 3.80
C THR A 20 2.26 -5.61 3.65
N TRP A 21 1.86 -5.99 2.44
CA TRP A 21 1.37 -7.34 2.16
C TRP A 21 2.44 -8.41 2.32
N ALA A 22 3.71 -8.07 2.03
CA ALA A 22 4.84 -8.97 2.21
C ALA A 22 5.13 -9.33 3.68
N MET A 23 4.65 -8.53 4.64
CA MET A 23 4.82 -8.76 6.09
C MET A 23 3.80 -9.75 6.69
N PHE A 24 2.82 -10.21 5.89
CA PHE A 24 1.90 -11.28 6.28
C PHE A 24 2.34 -12.62 5.70
N ASP A 25 1.78 -13.69 6.23
CA ASP A 25 1.81 -15.05 5.67
C ASP A 25 0.41 -15.44 5.12
N ASP A 26 0.33 -16.55 4.37
CA ASP A 26 -0.97 -16.99 3.81
C ASP A 26 -1.96 -17.40 4.92
N GLU A 27 -1.44 -17.89 6.05
CA GLU A 27 -2.19 -18.24 7.25
C GLU A 27 -2.82 -17.02 7.94
N ASP A 28 -2.35 -15.81 7.63
CA ASP A 28 -2.87 -14.55 8.16
C ASP A 28 -4.05 -14.00 7.37
N LEU A 29 -4.22 -14.44 6.11
CA LEU A 29 -5.29 -13.98 5.23
C LEU A 29 -6.69 -13.99 5.88
N PRO A 30 -7.12 -15.03 6.61
CA PRO A 30 -8.41 -15.03 7.28
C PRO A 30 -8.44 -14.25 8.61
N LYS A 31 -7.28 -13.81 9.14
CA LYS A 31 -7.18 -13.19 10.47
C LYS A 31 -7.78 -11.79 10.47
N ARG A 32 -8.44 -11.47 11.57
CA ARG A 32 -9.14 -10.20 11.82
C ARG A 32 -8.54 -9.54 13.07
N PRO A 33 -8.67 -8.21 13.25
CA PRO A 33 -8.22 -7.53 14.47
C PRO A 33 -8.79 -8.15 15.75
N HIS A 34 -10.05 -8.58 15.70
CA HIS A 34 -10.68 -9.37 16.76
C HIS A 34 -11.30 -10.63 16.14
N PRO A 35 -11.06 -11.84 16.68
CA PRO A 35 -11.46 -13.11 16.03
C PRO A 35 -12.95 -13.25 15.73
N THR A 36 -13.81 -12.60 16.52
CA THR A 36 -15.27 -12.68 16.40
C THR A 36 -15.95 -11.37 15.99
N ASP A 37 -15.19 -10.28 15.80
CA ASP A 37 -15.79 -9.00 15.38
C ASP A 37 -15.83 -8.92 13.86
N ALA A 38 -17.04 -9.03 13.31
CA ALA A 38 -17.28 -8.94 11.86
C ALA A 38 -17.15 -7.51 11.30
N ARG A 39 -17.07 -6.47 12.14
CA ARG A 39 -16.95 -5.07 11.67
C ARG A 39 -15.55 -4.72 11.17
N GLY A 40 -14.51 -5.38 11.70
CA GLY A 40 -13.15 -5.26 11.17
C GLY A 40 -13.06 -5.87 9.77
N ARG A 41 -11.95 -5.66 9.05
CA ARG A 41 -11.64 -6.48 7.88
C ARG A 41 -10.59 -7.52 8.22
N SER A 42 -10.63 -8.67 7.57
CA SER A 42 -9.49 -9.58 7.56
C SER A 42 -8.36 -9.04 6.68
N VAL A 43 -7.17 -9.64 6.76
CA VAL A 43 -6.06 -9.32 5.85
C VAL A 43 -6.50 -9.50 4.39
N LEU A 44 -7.13 -10.62 4.06
CA LEU A 44 -7.64 -10.91 2.72
C LEU A 44 -8.65 -9.86 2.25
N GLU A 45 -9.62 -9.52 3.10
CA GLU A 45 -10.64 -8.51 2.76
C GLU A 45 -10.02 -7.12 2.55
N HIS A 46 -8.92 -6.79 3.24
CA HIS A 46 -8.15 -5.59 2.96
C HIS A 46 -7.47 -5.62 1.59
N MET A 47 -6.84 -6.76 1.22
CA MET A 47 -6.19 -6.91 -0.10
C MET A 47 -7.22 -6.84 -1.24
N VAL A 48 -8.35 -7.54 -1.10
CA VAL A 48 -9.48 -7.48 -2.03
C VAL A 48 -10.01 -6.06 -2.15
N HIS A 49 -10.29 -5.39 -1.03
CA HIS A 49 -10.79 -4.02 -1.02
C HIS A 49 -9.83 -3.06 -1.72
N GLN A 50 -8.53 -3.15 -1.44
CA GLN A 50 -7.54 -2.28 -2.07
C GLN A 50 -7.50 -2.48 -3.60
N SER A 51 -7.44 -3.72 -4.07
CA SER A 51 -7.42 -4.05 -5.50
C SER A 51 -8.71 -3.62 -6.22
N MET A 52 -9.87 -3.97 -5.66
CA MET A 52 -11.18 -3.66 -6.24
C MET A 52 -11.46 -2.15 -6.25
N SER A 53 -11.27 -1.50 -5.10
CA SER A 53 -11.58 -0.08 -4.93
C SER A 53 -10.68 0.80 -5.80
N GLU A 54 -9.39 0.48 -5.87
CA GLU A 54 -8.47 1.23 -6.73
C GLU A 54 -8.78 1.03 -8.20
N ASN A 55 -9.10 -0.20 -8.63
CA ASN A 55 -9.51 -0.44 -10.01
C ASN A 55 -10.76 0.35 -10.39
N LEU A 56 -11.78 0.32 -9.52
CA LEU A 56 -13.02 1.03 -9.75
C LEU A 56 -12.79 2.54 -9.91
N TRP A 57 -12.02 3.16 -9.01
CA TRP A 57 -11.75 4.60 -9.06
C TRP A 57 -10.97 4.99 -10.31
N PHE A 58 -9.94 4.21 -10.66
CA PHE A 58 -9.16 4.47 -11.87
C PHE A 58 -10.02 4.36 -13.13
N LYS A 59 -10.86 3.31 -13.22
CA LYS A 59 -11.75 3.07 -14.36
C LYS A 59 -12.82 4.17 -14.48
N THR A 60 -13.57 4.43 -13.42
CA THR A 60 -14.79 5.26 -13.50
C THR A 60 -14.57 6.75 -13.28
N MET A 61 -13.57 7.14 -12.48
CA MET A 61 -13.32 8.55 -12.15
C MET A 61 -12.11 9.10 -12.88
N LEU A 62 -11.04 8.31 -13.03
CA LEU A 62 -9.82 8.76 -13.72
C LEU A 62 -9.81 8.39 -15.22
N GLY A 63 -10.72 7.53 -15.68
CA GLY A 63 -10.76 7.10 -17.08
C GLY A 63 -9.50 6.32 -17.50
N ILE A 64 -8.94 5.54 -16.59
CA ILE A 64 -7.79 4.66 -16.81
C ILE A 64 -8.24 3.24 -16.49
N ASP A 65 -8.52 2.46 -17.53
CA ASP A 65 -8.89 1.05 -17.40
C ASP A 65 -7.69 0.16 -17.73
N VAL A 66 -7.40 -0.81 -16.87
CA VAL A 66 -6.23 -1.69 -16.97
C VAL A 66 -6.56 -3.17 -16.80
N THR A 67 -7.75 -3.50 -16.29
CA THR A 67 -8.20 -4.87 -16.03
C THR A 67 -9.70 -4.93 -15.67
N GLU A 68 -10.35 -6.01 -16.06
CA GLU A 68 -11.69 -6.40 -15.58
C GLU A 68 -11.62 -7.28 -14.33
N GLY A 69 -10.46 -7.87 -14.03
CA GLY A 69 -10.23 -8.75 -12.88
C GLY A 69 -9.07 -8.23 -12.02
N PRO A 70 -9.31 -7.36 -11.03
CA PRO A 70 -8.25 -6.77 -10.22
C PRO A 70 -7.76 -7.67 -9.08
N VAL A 71 -8.47 -8.77 -8.78
CA VAL A 71 -8.12 -9.79 -7.77
C VAL A 71 -7.52 -11.01 -8.50
N PRO A 72 -6.48 -11.67 -7.95
CA PRO A 72 -5.92 -12.89 -8.55
C PRO A 72 -6.95 -14.04 -8.59
N SER A 73 -6.75 -14.99 -9.50
CA SER A 73 -7.56 -16.22 -9.58
C SER A 73 -7.37 -17.14 -8.37
N GLU A 74 -6.16 -17.14 -7.81
CA GLU A 74 -5.82 -17.81 -6.57
C GLU A 74 -5.51 -16.72 -5.52
N GLU A 75 -6.34 -16.65 -4.48
CA GLU A 75 -6.25 -15.64 -3.42
C GLU A 75 -5.13 -15.96 -2.39
N THR A 76 -3.93 -16.23 -2.90
CA THR A 76 -2.70 -16.29 -2.08
C THR A 76 -2.08 -14.90 -1.99
N ARG A 77 -1.30 -14.68 -0.94
CA ARG A 77 -0.53 -13.45 -0.73
C ARG A 77 0.35 -13.14 -1.94
N LEU A 78 1.06 -14.13 -2.49
CA LEU A 78 1.88 -13.95 -3.70
C LEU A 78 1.02 -13.62 -4.94
N GLY A 79 -0.16 -14.25 -5.07
CA GLY A 79 -1.14 -13.92 -6.10
C GLY A 79 -1.55 -12.44 -6.05
N PHE A 80 -1.86 -11.93 -4.86
CA PHE A 80 -2.20 -10.53 -4.67
C PHE A 80 -1.03 -9.60 -4.99
N LEU A 81 0.19 -9.91 -4.51
CA LEU A 81 1.39 -9.12 -4.81
C LEU A 81 1.61 -8.97 -6.32
N ARG A 82 1.58 -10.09 -7.07
CA ARG A 82 1.79 -10.10 -8.52
C ARG A 82 0.69 -9.35 -9.26
N SER A 83 -0.58 -9.65 -8.94
CA SER A 83 -1.74 -9.02 -9.59
C SER A 83 -1.75 -7.51 -9.35
N TYR A 84 -1.58 -7.07 -8.10
CA TYR A 84 -1.60 -5.65 -7.76
C TYR A 84 -0.42 -4.90 -8.41
N ALA A 85 0.80 -5.43 -8.34
CA ALA A 85 1.97 -4.81 -8.97
C ALA A 85 1.78 -4.62 -10.48
N ALA A 86 1.26 -5.64 -11.18
CA ALA A 86 1.02 -5.58 -12.61
C ALA A 86 -0.01 -4.49 -12.98
N HIS A 87 -1.14 -4.44 -12.28
CA HIS A 87 -2.18 -3.45 -12.53
C HIS A 87 -1.75 -2.03 -12.15
N ALA A 88 -1.07 -1.88 -11.01
CA ALA A 88 -0.60 -0.59 -10.53
C ALA A 88 0.49 0.00 -11.45
N SER A 89 1.38 -0.83 -12.01
CA SER A 89 2.38 -0.41 -12.99
C SER A 89 1.76 0.12 -14.29
N LYS A 90 0.70 -0.54 -14.78
CA LYS A 90 -0.08 -0.04 -15.94
C LYS A 90 -0.72 1.31 -15.65
N ARG A 91 -1.34 1.48 -14.47
CA ARG A 91 -1.90 2.76 -14.02
C ARG A 91 -0.83 3.85 -13.93
N LEU A 92 0.31 3.54 -13.32
CA LEU A 92 1.43 4.47 -13.18
C LEU A 92 1.96 4.93 -14.55
N THR A 93 2.12 4.00 -15.48
CA THR A 93 2.51 4.29 -16.87
C THR A 93 1.49 5.21 -17.55
N ALA A 94 0.20 4.92 -17.39
CA ALA A 94 -0.86 5.77 -17.94
C ALA A 94 -0.84 7.18 -17.35
N LEU A 95 -0.63 7.33 -16.03
CA LEU A 95 -0.55 8.64 -15.36
C LEU A 95 0.65 9.47 -15.86
N ARG A 96 1.81 8.85 -16.09
CA ARG A 96 3.00 9.50 -16.65
C ARG A 96 2.76 10.13 -18.03
N GLY A 97 1.81 9.59 -18.80
CA GLY A 97 1.43 10.10 -20.12
C GLY A 97 0.36 11.19 -20.12
N LYS A 98 -0.18 11.60 -18.96
CA LYS A 98 -1.30 12.56 -18.90
C LYS A 98 -0.82 14.02 -18.96
N PRO A 99 -1.39 14.86 -19.86
CA PRO A 99 -1.07 16.29 -19.91
C PRO A 99 -1.66 17.04 -18.72
N GLU A 100 -1.16 18.23 -18.41
CA GLU A 100 -1.65 19.06 -17.28
C GLU A 100 -3.16 19.31 -17.35
N ALA A 101 -3.72 19.54 -18.54
CA ALA A 101 -5.17 19.72 -18.73
C ALA A 101 -6.01 18.51 -18.27
N TRP A 102 -5.49 17.27 -18.38
CA TRP A 102 -6.19 16.07 -17.89
C TRP A 102 -6.28 16.04 -16.36
N TRP A 103 -5.25 16.54 -15.68
CA TRP A 103 -5.20 16.62 -14.21
C TRP A 103 -6.16 17.67 -13.66
N GLU A 104 -6.34 18.77 -14.40
CA GLU A 104 -7.18 19.91 -14.05
C GLU A 104 -8.66 19.68 -14.39
N GLU A 105 -8.96 18.75 -15.31
CA GLU A 105 -10.34 18.42 -15.70
C GLU A 105 -11.18 17.98 -14.49
N VAL A 106 -12.36 18.61 -14.39
CA VAL A 106 -13.35 18.33 -13.36
C VAL A 106 -14.28 17.22 -13.83
N VAL A 107 -14.29 16.12 -13.10
CA VAL A 107 -15.08 14.92 -13.38
C VAL A 107 -15.98 14.57 -12.19
N ASP A 108 -16.87 13.62 -12.40
CA ASP A 108 -17.74 13.12 -11.34
C ASP A 108 -16.95 12.31 -10.31
N PHE A 109 -17.21 12.61 -9.04
CA PHE A 109 -16.68 11.92 -7.87
C PHE A 109 -17.85 11.68 -6.91
N PHE A 110 -18.52 10.55 -7.09
CA PHE A 110 -19.79 10.26 -6.42
C PHE A 110 -20.81 11.38 -6.68
N GLU A 111 -21.31 12.02 -5.62
CA GLU A 111 -22.34 13.06 -5.67
C GLU A 111 -21.77 14.47 -5.93
N VAL A 112 -20.45 14.60 -6.02
CA VAL A 112 -19.77 15.88 -6.21
C VAL A 112 -18.85 15.86 -7.43
N LYS A 113 -18.48 17.05 -7.91
CA LYS A 113 -17.51 17.21 -8.99
C LYS A 113 -16.14 17.65 -8.46
N ARG A 114 -15.06 17.03 -8.94
CA ARG A 114 -13.67 17.32 -8.50
C ARG A 114 -12.68 17.16 -9.64
N SER A 115 -11.58 17.90 -9.59
CA SER A 115 -10.45 17.72 -10.53
C SER A 115 -9.84 16.32 -10.37
N ARG A 116 -9.31 15.72 -11.44
CA ARG A 116 -8.60 14.42 -11.35
C ARG A 116 -7.40 14.45 -10.39
N ALA A 117 -6.67 15.57 -10.31
CA ALA A 117 -5.59 15.75 -9.34
C ALA A 117 -6.07 15.59 -7.88
N TRP A 118 -7.21 16.19 -7.55
CA TRP A 118 -7.84 16.03 -6.25
C TRP A 118 -8.28 14.58 -6.00
N ILE A 119 -8.87 13.92 -7.01
CA ILE A 119 -9.32 12.53 -6.90
C ILE A 119 -8.14 11.59 -6.66
N LEU A 120 -7.02 11.75 -7.37
CA LEU A 120 -5.82 10.94 -7.13
C LEU A 120 -5.24 11.19 -5.73
N THR A 121 -5.23 12.44 -5.26
CA THR A 121 -4.83 12.76 -3.87
C THR A 121 -5.69 12.00 -2.86
N ARG A 122 -7.02 11.97 -3.06
CA ARG A 122 -7.94 11.20 -2.21
C ARG A 122 -7.73 9.70 -2.31
N ARG A 123 -7.41 9.20 -3.50
CA ARG A 123 -7.11 7.78 -3.73
C ARG A 123 -5.87 7.36 -2.95
N ILE A 124 -4.81 8.15 -2.99
CA ILE A 124 -3.58 7.92 -2.21
C ILE A 124 -3.89 7.95 -0.71
N ALA A 125 -4.64 8.95 -0.23
CA ALA A 125 -5.03 9.02 1.19
C ALA A 125 -5.86 7.82 1.65
N HIS A 126 -6.81 7.36 0.81
CA HIS A 126 -7.60 6.16 1.10
C HIS A 126 -6.74 4.89 1.12
N THR A 127 -5.77 4.76 0.22
CA THR A 127 -4.78 3.66 0.24
C THR A 127 -3.96 3.70 1.53
N SER A 128 -3.41 4.86 1.90
CA SER A 128 -2.64 5.02 3.15
C SER A 128 -3.48 4.72 4.39
N HIS A 129 -4.77 5.07 4.40
CA HIS A 129 -5.68 4.76 5.51
C HIS A 129 -5.83 3.25 5.72
N HIS A 130 -6.11 2.49 4.66
CA HIS A 130 -6.24 1.03 4.75
C HIS A 130 -4.91 0.31 4.95
N ARG A 131 -3.81 0.88 4.46
CA ARG A 131 -2.46 0.41 4.79
C ARG A 131 -2.18 0.59 6.29
N GLY A 132 -2.56 1.72 6.88
CA GLY A 132 -2.44 1.96 8.32
C GLY A 132 -3.18 0.92 9.17
N GLN A 133 -4.41 0.55 8.76
CA GLN A 133 -5.17 -0.52 9.39
C GLN A 133 -4.45 -1.87 9.31
N GLN A 134 -3.90 -2.20 8.14
CA GLN A 134 -3.11 -3.43 7.97
C GLN A 134 -1.81 -3.41 8.78
N THR A 135 -1.08 -2.29 8.85
CA THR A 135 0.14 -2.22 9.67
C THR A 135 -0.13 -2.40 11.16
N ALA A 136 -1.30 -1.96 11.64
CA ALA A 136 -1.73 -2.26 13.01
C ALA A 136 -1.99 -3.77 13.18
N LEU A 137 -2.62 -4.40 12.20
CA LEU A 137 -2.88 -5.84 12.20
C LEU A 137 -1.60 -6.69 12.13
N VAL A 138 -0.60 -6.29 11.32
CA VAL A 138 0.76 -6.90 11.31
C VAL A 138 1.30 -6.96 12.74
N ARG A 139 1.24 -5.84 13.47
CA ARG A 139 1.71 -5.78 14.87
C ARG A 139 0.87 -6.64 15.80
N MET A 140 -0.45 -6.66 15.66
CA MET A 140 -1.35 -7.48 16.50
C MET A 140 -1.09 -8.98 16.33
N LEU A 141 -0.66 -9.40 15.14
CA LEU A 141 -0.27 -10.78 14.84
C LEU A 141 1.16 -11.12 15.28
N GLY A 142 1.93 -10.13 15.75
CA GLY A 142 3.28 -10.33 16.27
C GLY A 142 4.37 -10.41 15.20
N HIS A 143 4.10 -9.98 13.97
CA HIS A 143 5.12 -9.92 12.92
C HIS A 143 5.99 -8.67 13.04
N ASP A 144 7.20 -8.79 12.47
CA ASP A 144 8.11 -7.69 12.21
C ASP A 144 7.49 -6.63 11.29
N LEU A 145 7.66 -5.36 11.66
CA LEU A 145 7.11 -4.22 10.94
C LEU A 145 8.23 -3.38 10.31
N HIS A 146 8.49 -3.60 9.02
CA HIS A 146 9.37 -2.73 8.22
C HIS A 146 8.77 -1.33 8.00
N SER A 147 9.62 -0.41 7.58
CA SER A 147 9.21 0.95 7.24
C SER A 147 8.22 0.99 6.08
N THR A 148 7.24 1.90 6.16
CA THR A 148 6.30 2.19 5.06
C THR A 148 6.21 3.67 4.70
N TYR A 149 6.87 4.56 5.44
CA TYR A 149 7.04 5.98 5.07
C TYR A 149 8.06 6.67 5.99
N GLY A 150 8.21 6.14 7.20
CA GLY A 150 9.24 6.48 8.17
C GLY A 150 9.62 5.21 8.96
N PRO A 151 10.49 5.35 9.97
CA PRO A 151 10.88 4.25 10.83
C PRO A 151 9.70 3.71 11.60
N THR A 152 9.88 2.50 12.12
CA THR A 152 8.95 1.84 13.02
C THR A 152 9.68 1.52 14.32
N ALA A 153 8.94 1.04 15.33
CA ALA A 153 9.58 0.54 16.55
C ALA A 153 10.68 -0.50 16.24
N ASP A 154 10.50 -1.33 15.22
CA ASP A 154 11.44 -2.42 14.89
C ASP A 154 12.63 -1.95 14.06
N THR A 155 12.62 -0.73 13.52
CA THR A 155 13.75 -0.16 12.80
C THR A 155 14.70 0.61 13.71
N GLY A 156 14.74 0.30 15.02
CA GLY A 156 15.56 0.99 16.01
C GLY A 156 14.83 2.09 16.77
N GLY A 157 13.49 2.11 16.74
CA GLY A 157 12.66 3.04 17.48
C GLY A 157 12.23 4.28 16.68
N LEU A 158 12.29 5.44 17.32
CA LEU A 158 11.72 6.69 16.77
C LEU A 158 12.71 7.51 15.94
N MET A 159 12.20 8.31 14.98
CA MET A 159 13.01 9.27 14.20
C MET A 159 13.81 10.23 15.09
N GLN A 160 13.25 10.69 16.22
CA GLN A 160 13.94 11.57 17.18
C GLN A 160 15.23 10.94 17.74
N ASN A 161 15.31 9.60 17.72
CA ASN A 161 16.46 8.83 18.15
C ASN A 161 17.31 8.36 16.96
N LYS A 162 17.09 8.94 15.77
CA LYS A 162 17.78 8.62 14.51
C LYS A 162 17.58 7.18 14.05
N ALA A 163 16.43 6.58 14.34
CA ALA A 163 16.06 5.28 13.80
C ALA A 163 16.05 5.33 12.26
N PRO A 164 16.72 4.40 11.57
CA PRO A 164 16.73 4.34 10.11
C PRO A 164 15.36 3.97 9.52
N VAL A 165 15.17 4.35 8.25
CA VAL A 165 14.11 3.81 7.41
C VAL A 165 14.63 2.53 6.77
N ILE A 166 14.00 1.40 7.08
CA ILE A 166 14.36 0.07 6.56
C ILE A 166 13.12 -0.54 5.92
N TYR A 167 13.07 -0.54 4.59
CA TYR A 167 12.03 -1.24 3.82
C TYR A 167 12.32 -2.74 3.78
N ALA A 168 11.27 -3.57 3.67
CA ALA A 168 11.44 -5.02 3.53
C ALA A 168 12.31 -5.37 2.31
N TYR A 169 12.09 -4.66 1.20
CA TYR A 169 12.81 -4.80 -0.06
C TYR A 169 13.13 -3.42 -0.65
N PRO A 170 14.23 -3.28 -1.43
CA PRO A 170 14.65 -2.00 -1.99
C PRO A 170 13.69 -1.48 -3.08
N ASP A 171 13.07 -2.38 -3.85
CA ASP A 171 12.16 -2.07 -4.95
C ASP A 171 11.13 -3.19 -5.18
N VAL A 172 10.16 -2.93 -6.07
CA VAL A 172 9.08 -3.87 -6.38
C VAL A 172 9.56 -5.12 -7.11
N ALA A 173 10.60 -5.03 -7.94
CA ALA A 173 11.11 -6.19 -8.67
C ALA A 173 11.74 -7.20 -7.69
N THR A 174 12.65 -6.71 -6.84
CA THR A 174 13.28 -7.49 -5.78
C THR A 174 12.25 -8.08 -4.82
N LEU A 175 11.21 -7.31 -4.47
CA LEU A 175 10.10 -7.80 -3.65
C LEU A 175 9.42 -9.01 -4.30
N LEU A 176 9.06 -8.94 -5.59
CA LEU A 176 8.35 -10.03 -6.26
C LEU A 176 9.23 -11.28 -6.42
N ASP A 177 10.52 -11.10 -6.68
CA ASP A 177 11.47 -12.20 -6.83
C ASP A 177 11.71 -12.93 -5.50
N GLU A 178 11.98 -12.17 -4.42
CA GLU A 178 12.17 -12.75 -3.08
C GLU A 178 10.89 -13.37 -2.52
N GLU A 179 9.72 -12.73 -2.72
CA GLU A 179 8.45 -13.25 -2.23
C GLU A 179 7.96 -14.50 -2.97
N ALA A 180 8.54 -14.80 -4.13
CA ALA A 180 8.34 -16.05 -4.85
C ALA A 180 9.35 -17.16 -4.46
N ALA A 181 10.34 -16.85 -3.62
CA ALA A 181 11.42 -17.74 -3.21
C ALA A 181 11.59 -17.72 -1.68
N ASP A 182 12.78 -17.33 -1.21
CA ASP A 182 13.19 -17.46 0.19
C ASP A 182 12.69 -16.33 1.11
N ARG A 183 12.03 -15.30 0.55
CA ARG A 183 11.46 -14.14 1.27
C ARG A 183 12.49 -13.41 2.14
N ARG A 184 13.72 -13.19 1.64
CA ARG A 184 14.82 -12.59 2.40
C ARG A 184 14.63 -11.09 2.52
N LYS A 185 13.84 -10.68 3.51
CA LYS A 185 13.64 -9.28 3.88
C LYS A 185 14.91 -8.69 4.50
N SER A 186 15.04 -7.37 4.39
CA SER A 186 16.06 -6.63 5.13
C SER A 186 15.95 -6.92 6.64
N THR A 187 17.09 -7.10 7.29
CA THR A 187 17.14 -7.35 8.73
C THR A 187 16.70 -6.11 9.52
N LEU A 188 15.95 -6.35 10.60
CA LEU A 188 15.54 -5.30 11.52
C LEU A 188 16.42 -5.33 12.77
N PRO A 189 16.92 -4.18 13.25
CA PRO A 189 17.67 -4.11 14.51
C PRO A 189 16.81 -4.35 15.75
N GLY A 190 15.48 -4.39 15.58
CA GLY A 190 14.52 -4.56 16.67
C GLY A 190 14.18 -3.22 17.35
N PRO A 191 13.54 -3.28 18.53
CA PRO A 191 13.24 -2.09 19.30
C PRO A 191 14.52 -1.35 19.70
N GLY A 192 14.53 -0.03 19.54
CA GLY A 192 15.59 0.81 20.13
C GLY A 192 15.53 0.79 21.67
N GLU A 193 16.59 1.29 22.32
CA GLU A 193 16.70 1.32 23.78
C GLU A 193 15.70 2.27 24.47
N LYS A 194 15.13 3.20 23.71
CA LYS A 194 14.23 4.24 24.24
C LYS A 194 12.76 3.87 24.01
N PRO A 195 11.84 4.33 24.89
CA PRO A 195 10.42 4.12 24.69
C PRO A 195 9.92 4.65 23.34
N ALA A 196 8.91 4.00 22.78
CA ALA A 196 8.22 4.43 21.56
C ALA A 196 7.24 5.60 21.86
N THR A 197 7.78 6.70 22.37
CA THR A 197 7.04 7.95 22.61
C THR A 197 7.90 9.19 22.35
N GLU A 198 7.28 10.20 21.74
CA GLU A 198 7.85 11.54 21.54
C GLU A 198 7.72 12.44 22.79
N ARG A 199 7.13 11.90 23.87
CA ARG A 199 7.07 12.63 25.15
C ARG A 199 8.49 12.79 25.72
N PRO A 200 8.79 13.95 26.34
CA PRO A 200 10.06 14.17 27.03
C PRO A 200 10.24 13.24 28.23
#